data_AF-A0A356B4M7-F1
#
_entry.id   AF-A0A356B4M7-F1
#
_cell.length_a   1.000
_cell.length_b   1.000
_cell.length_c   1.000
_cell.angle_alpha   90.00
_cell.angle_beta   90.00
_cell.angle_gamma   90.00
#
_symmetry.space_group_name_H-M   'P 1'
#
loop_
_entity.id
_entity.type
_entity.pdbx_description
1 polymer ?
#
loop_
_entity_poly.entity_id
_entity_poly.type
_entity_poly.pdbx_seq_one_letter_code
_entity_poly.pdbx_strand_id
1 'polypeptide(L)' 'MKYKDSGVDVEAGYKAVELMKKHISKTLTPNVIGGIGSFSGLYSLDLKDMKNPVLVSGTDG' A
#
# COMPACT_ATOMS: atom_id res chain seq x y z
N MET A 1 -7.15 -28.67 14.77
CA MET A 1 -7.10 -28.04 13.44
C MET A 1 -6.22 -26.81 13.55
N LYS A 2 -5.18 -26.69 12.72
CA LYS A 2 -4.41 -25.45 12.59
C LYS A 2 -5.14 -24.51 11.64
N TYR A 3 -5.01 -23.21 11.83
CA TYR A 3 -5.56 -22.20 10.92
C TYR A 3 -5.10 -22.38 9.46
N LYS A 4 -3.89 -22.91 9.29
CA LYS A 4 -3.32 -23.31 8.00
C LYS A 4 -4.08 -24.45 7.31
N ASP A 5 -4.68 -25.36 8.08
CA ASP A 5 -5.47 -26.47 7.53
C ASP A 5 -6.81 -25.96 6.94
N SER A 6 -7.20 -24.72 7.26
CA SER A 6 -8.33 -24.02 6.63
C SER A 6 -7.94 -23.27 5.35
N GLY A 7 -6.71 -23.47 4.85
CA GLY A 7 -6.20 -22.85 3.63
C GLY A 7 -5.56 -21.47 3.83
N VAL A 8 -5.40 -21.00 5.07
CA VAL A 8 -4.83 -19.66 5.35
C VAL A 8 -3.40 -19.79 5.87
N ASP A 9 -2.43 -19.37 5.05
CA ASP A 9 -1.01 -19.36 5.42
C ASP A 9 -0.50 -17.92 5.65
N VAL A 10 -0.37 -17.56 6.92
CA VAL A 10 0.12 -16.24 7.34
C VAL A 10 1.60 -16.03 6.98
N GLU A 11 2.42 -17.09 7.04
CA GLU A 11 3.84 -17.01 6.70
C GLU A 11 4.03 -16.77 5.20
N ALA A 12 3.19 -17.40 4.37
CA ALA A 12 3.15 -17.12 2.94
C ALA A 12 2.79 -15.65 2.66
N GLY A 13 1.86 -15.09 3.44
CA GLY A 13 1.51 -13.66 3.39
C GLY A 13 2.71 -12.75 3.68
N TYR A 14 3.45 -13.01 4.77
CA TYR A 14 4.64 -12.23 5.09
C TYR A 14 5.74 -12.35 4.03
N LYS A 15 5.96 -13.56 3.51
CA LYS A 15 6.93 -13.78 2.43
C LYS A 15 6.56 -13.00 1.18
N ALA A 16 5.28 -12.94 0.82
CA ALA A 16 4.81 -12.15 -0.31
C ALA A 16 5.11 -10.65 -0.09
N VAL A 17 4.83 -10.12 1.10
CA VAL A 17 5.15 -8.73 1.45
C VAL A 17 6.65 -8.46 1.31
N GLU A 18 7.52 -9.32 1.84
CA GLU A 18 8.98 -9.16 1.71
C GLU A 18 9.45 -9.13 0.25
N LEU A 19 8.92 -10.01 -0.60
CA LEU A 19 9.26 -10.04 -2.03
C LEU A 19 8.82 -8.74 -2.74
N MET A 20 7.67 -8.18 -2.36
CA MET A 20 7.15 -6.94 -2.95
C MET A 20 7.92 -5.69 -2.51
N LYS A 21 8.52 -5.66 -1.32
CA LYS A 21 9.20 -4.47 -0.77
C LYS A 21 10.17 -3.83 -1.74
N LYS A 22 11.03 -4.62 -2.39
CA LYS A 22 12.02 -4.11 -3.37
C LYS A 22 11.37 -3.34 -4.52
N HIS A 23 10.20 -3.78 -4.98
CA HIS A 23 9.49 -3.15 -6.08
C HIS A 23 8.74 -1.90 -5.62
N ILE A 24 8.08 -1.97 -4.46
CA ILE A 24 7.38 -0.84 -3.85
C ILE A 24 8.33 0.31 -3.53
N SER A 25 9.51 0.02 -2.98
CA SER A 25 10.49 1.06 -2.63
C SER A 25 10.90 1.93 -3.82
N LYS A 26 10.82 1.41 -5.06
CA LYS A 26 11.14 2.17 -6.27
C LYS A 26 10.10 3.23 -6.63
N THR A 27 8.88 3.11 -6.10
CA THR A 27 7.77 4.02 -6.41
C THR A 27 7.55 5.06 -5.31
N LEU A 28 8.34 5.03 -4.24
CA LEU A 28 8.20 5.98 -3.14
C LEU A 28 8.61 7.38 -3.61
N THR A 29 7.78 8.36 -3.28
CA THR A 29 8.05 9.79 -3.45
C THR A 29 8.14 10.45 -2.08
N PRO A 30 8.68 11.68 -1.98
CA PRO A 30 8.72 12.43 -0.72
C PRO A 30 7.34 12.67 -0.07
N ASN A 31 6.27 12.52 -0.86
CA ASN A 31 4.91 12.74 -0.40
C ASN A 31 4.28 11.49 0.23
N VAL A 32 4.87 10.30 0.06
CA VAL A 32 4.40 9.10 0.75
C VAL A 32 4.70 9.23 2.25
N ILE A 33 3.69 9.01 3.09
CA ILE A 33 3.84 9.05 4.55
C ILE A 33 3.80 7.62 5.09
N GLY A 34 4.88 7.20 5.75
CA GLY A 34 5.00 5.86 6.33
C GLY A 34 5.57 4.81 5.37
N GLY A 35 5.16 3.55 5.53
CA GLY A 35 5.67 2.43 4.75
C GLY A 35 4.69 1.26 4.67
N ILE A 36 5.09 0.17 4.03
CA ILE A 36 4.26 -1.03 3.90
C ILE A 36 4.12 -1.78 5.24
N GLY A 37 2.92 -2.26 5.54
CA GLY A 37 2.61 -3.04 6.74
C GLY A 37 1.63 -2.37 7.70
N SER A 38 1.27 -1.10 7.45
CA SER A 38 0.15 -0.43 8.13
C SER A 38 -1.20 -0.83 7.53
N PHE A 39 -2.28 -0.55 8.26
CA PHE A 39 -3.66 -0.79 7.82
C PHE A 39 -4.02 -0.01 6.54
N SER A 40 -3.49 1.21 6.39
CA SER A 40 -3.71 2.07 5.22
C SER A 40 -2.41 2.73 4.75
N GLY A 41 -2.38 3.09 3.47
CA GLY A 41 -1.35 3.96 2.89
C GLY A 41 -1.75 5.43 3.02
N LEU A 42 -0.76 6.31 3.17
CA LEU A 42 -0.96 7.75 3.31
C LEU A 42 -0.11 8.51 2.29
N TYR A 43 -0.67 9.58 1.73
CA TYR A 43 0.00 10.44 0.75
C TYR A 43 -0.32 11.91 1.01
N SER A 44 0.72 12.73 1.13
CA SER A 44 0.61 14.18 1.29
C SER A 44 0.35 14.85 -0.05
N LEU A 45 -0.65 15.72 -0.10
CA LEU A 45 -0.97 16.52 -1.29
C LEU A 45 -0.55 17.97 -1.04
N ASP A 46 0.31 18.51 -1.90
CA ASP A 46 0.56 19.96 -1.95
C ASP A 46 -0.37 20.58 -2.99
N LEU A 47 -1.42 21.23 -2.52
CA LEU A 47 -2.51 21.78 -3.34
C LEU A 47 -2.54 23.31 -3.31
N LYS A 48 -1.53 23.96 -2.75
CA LYS A 48 -1.54 25.42 -2.48
C LYS A 48 -1.80 26.26 -3.73
N ASP A 49 -1.35 25.80 -4.89
CA ASP A 49 -1.50 26.51 -6.17
C ASP A 49 -2.71 26.02 -7.00
N MET A 50 -3.57 25.16 -6.43
CA MET A 50 -4.77 24.65 -7.10
C MET A 50 -6.02 25.35 -6.56
N LYS A 51 -6.70 26.12 -7.43
CA LYS A 51 -7.90 26.90 -7.05
C LYS A 51 -9.06 26.03 -6.54
N ASN A 52 -9.32 24.90 -7.20
CA ASN A 52 -10.42 23.98 -6.89
C ASN A 52 -9.99 22.54 -7.25
N PRO A 53 -9.13 21.89 -6.44
CA PRO A 53 -8.67 20.54 -6.73
C PRO A 53 -9.83 19.54 -6.63
N VAL A 54 -9.90 18.60 -7.58
CA VAL A 54 -10.88 17.50 -7.59
C VAL A 54 -10.11 16.19 -7.54
N LEU A 55 -10.46 15.31 -6.60
CA LEU A 55 -9.91 13.96 -6.53
C LEU A 55 -10.73 13.02 -7.41
N VAL A 56 -10.05 12.28 -8.26
CA VAL A 56 -10.65 11.25 -9.10
C VAL A 56 -10.03 9.91 -8.72
N SER A 57 -10.86 8.93 -8.43
CA SER A 57 -10.46 7.54 -8.20
C SER A 57 -11.23 6.61 -9.13
N GLY A 58 -10.65 5.44 -9.40
CA GLY A 58 -11.24 4.40 -10.22
C GLY A 58 -10.81 3.03 -9.70
N THR A 59 -11.58 2.01 -10.06
CA THR A 59 -11.30 0.61 -9.74
C THR A 59 -11.49 -0.22 -11.01
N ASP A 60 -10.65 -1.22 -11.20
CA ASP A 60 -10.72 -2.20 -12.29
C ASP A 60 -10.32 -3.58 -11.75
N GLY A 61 -10.75 -4.65 -12.43
CA GLY A 61 -10.68 -6.05 -11.95
C GLY A 61 -9.71 -6.94 -12.71
#